data_AF-A0A4V0QPB0-F1
#
_entry.id   AF-A0A4V0QPB0-F1
#
_cell.length_a   1.000
_cell.length_b   1.000
_cell.length_c   1.000
_cell.angle_alpha   90.00
_cell.angle_beta   90.00
_cell.angle_gamma   90.00
#
_symmetry.space_group_name_H-M   'P 1'
#
loop_
_entity.id
_entity.type
_entity.pdbx_description
1 polymer ?
#
loop_
_entity_poly.entity_id
_entity_poly.type
_entity_poly.pdbx_seq_one_letter_code
_entity_poly.pdbx_strand_id
1 'polypeptide(L)'
;MCPTDRRERTLASQSVNKYILSIQDIYKNSPVPVCVRNQSRKIIYANGAFIELFSKEDQPLSGDSYNRYGVEVFLSSLELECQSLGHGAAFCRCFNFHGEIYQIRMENISFDNNEIIVLWQINLFPDHPFFSPDTKTKNLSLSGTESFWNELSPGTLLVFSFYTLGVSHANIAKELGITIRASEDRIKPVKRKIKRNYESFDSFRISCISKGKIMSLIDIIREFYCVK
;
A
#
# COMPACT_ATOMS: atom_id res chain seq x y z
N MET A 1 -29.44 -17.46 -23.96
CA MET A 1 -29.58 -16.09 -23.43
C MET A 1 -28.21 -15.71 -22.88
N CYS A 2 -27.54 -14.72 -23.48
CA CYS A 2 -26.26 -14.23 -22.96
C CYS A 2 -26.50 -13.47 -21.65
N PRO A 3 -25.61 -13.57 -20.65
CA PRO A 3 -25.73 -12.78 -19.43
C PRO A 3 -25.57 -11.29 -19.79
N THR A 4 -26.56 -10.47 -19.45
CA THR A 4 -26.50 -9.02 -19.61
C THR A 4 -25.38 -8.44 -18.74
N ASP A 5 -24.57 -7.57 -19.33
CA ASP A 5 -23.54 -6.80 -18.65
C ASP A 5 -24.19 -5.94 -17.55
N ARG A 6 -23.72 -6.04 -16.31
CA ARG A 6 -24.24 -5.23 -15.18
C ARG A 6 -24.04 -3.73 -15.38
N ARG A 7 -23.20 -3.32 -16.34
CA ARG A 7 -23.01 -1.92 -16.73
C ARG A 7 -24.21 -1.31 -17.44
N GLU A 8 -25.13 -2.12 -17.95
CA GLU A 8 -26.37 -1.68 -18.61
C GLU A 8 -27.57 -1.61 -17.66
N ARG A 9 -27.34 -1.49 -16.34
CA ARG A 9 -28.45 -1.05 -15.46
C ARG A 9 -28.77 0.39 -15.82
N THR A 10 -29.91 0.52 -16.51
CA THR A 10 -30.65 1.74 -16.76
C THR A 10 -30.46 2.71 -15.59
N LEU A 11 -30.01 3.92 -15.89
CA LEU A 11 -29.96 5.09 -15.00
C LEU A 11 -31.39 5.36 -14.49
N ALA A 12 -31.87 4.51 -13.59
CA ALA A 12 -33.04 4.80 -12.81
C ALA A 12 -32.63 5.97 -11.94
N SER A 13 -33.28 7.13 -12.13
CA SER A 13 -33.10 8.38 -11.39
C SER A 13 -32.92 8.13 -9.88
N GLN A 14 -31.69 7.81 -9.47
CA GLN A 14 -31.29 7.78 -8.09
C GLN A 14 -30.94 9.21 -7.78
N SER A 15 -31.70 9.84 -6.89
CA SER A 15 -31.27 11.11 -6.30
C SER A 15 -30.13 10.81 -5.32
N VAL A 16 -29.19 11.74 -5.17
CA VAL A 16 -28.11 11.67 -4.19
C VAL A 16 -28.61 11.27 -2.81
N ASN A 17 -29.78 11.76 -2.40
CA ASN A 17 -30.39 11.42 -1.12
C ASN A 17 -30.72 9.93 -0.99
N LYS A 18 -31.25 9.29 -2.04
CA LYS A 18 -31.54 7.84 -2.02
C LYS A 18 -30.26 7.03 -1.95
N TYR A 19 -29.21 7.48 -2.64
CA TYR A 19 -27.89 6.86 -2.55
C TYR A 19 -27.32 6.97 -1.14
N ILE A 20 -27.33 8.17 -0.54
CA ILE A 20 -26.88 8.39 0.84
C ILE A 20 -27.65 7.52 1.83
N LEU A 21 -28.98 7.45 1.72
CA LEU A 21 -29.80 6.60 2.60
C LEU A 21 -29.39 5.13 2.48
N SER A 22 -29.12 4.64 1.26
CA SER A 22 -28.65 3.27 1.04
C SER A 22 -27.27 3.02 1.66
N ILE A 23 -26.34 3.96 1.50
CA ILE A 23 -25.02 3.88 2.13
C ILE A 23 -25.14 3.92 3.65
N GLN A 24 -26.03 4.76 4.18
CA GLN A 24 -26.32 4.84 5.61
C GLN A 24 -26.84 3.51 6.15
N ASP A 25 -27.83 2.90 5.49
CA ASP A 25 -28.41 1.63 5.93
C ASP A 25 -27.36 0.51 5.99
N ILE A 26 -26.36 0.54 5.10
CA ILE A 26 -25.26 -0.45 5.08
C ILE A 26 -24.20 -0.14 6.14
N TYR A 27 -23.77 1.12 6.26
CA TYR A 27 -22.53 1.46 6.97
C TYR A 27 -22.72 2.20 8.30
N LYS A 28 -23.94 2.60 8.68
CA LYS A 28 -24.19 3.41 9.88
C LYS A 28 -23.55 2.82 11.14
N ASN A 29 -23.67 1.50 11.32
CA ASN A 29 -23.11 0.77 12.47
C ASN A 29 -21.91 -0.12 12.07
N SER A 30 -21.36 0.08 10.87
CA SER A 30 -20.23 -0.72 10.38
C SER A 30 -18.92 -0.22 11.01
N PRO A 31 -17.98 -1.12 11.35
CA PRO A 31 -16.65 -0.74 11.80
C PRO A 31 -15.78 -0.20 10.66
N VAL A 32 -16.21 -0.33 9.40
CA VAL A 32 -15.48 0.20 8.24
C VAL A 32 -15.65 1.71 8.18
N PRO A 33 -14.58 2.53 8.26
CA PRO A 33 -14.69 3.97 8.10
C PRO A 33 -15.15 4.34 6.68
N VAL A 34 -16.32 4.98 6.58
CA VAL A 34 -16.95 5.36 5.31
C VAL A 34 -17.43 6.80 5.34
N CYS A 35 -17.18 7.54 4.26
CA CYS A 35 -17.82 8.82 4.00
C CYS A 35 -18.22 8.98 2.53
N VAL A 36 -19.10 9.93 2.26
CA VAL A 36 -19.47 10.38 0.92
C VAL A 36 -19.22 11.88 0.85
N ARG A 37 -18.54 12.33 -0.20
CA ARG A 37 -18.22 13.74 -0.44
C ARG A 37 -18.77 14.21 -1.77
N ASN A 38 -19.17 15.47 -1.87
CA ASN A 38 -19.62 16.09 -3.11
C ASN A 38 -18.46 16.77 -3.88
N GLN A 39 -18.74 17.31 -5.07
CA GLN A 39 -17.80 18.06 -5.90
C GLN A 39 -17.13 19.26 -5.20
N SER A 40 -17.73 19.80 -4.14
CA SER A 40 -17.15 20.89 -3.33
C SER A 40 -16.28 20.38 -2.18
N ARG A 41 -15.90 19.08 -2.18
CA ARG A 41 -15.17 18.39 -1.11
C ARG A 41 -15.90 18.43 0.23
N LYS A 42 -17.21 18.69 0.27
CA LYS A 42 -17.97 18.66 1.53
C LYS A 42 -18.42 17.23 1.82
N ILE A 43 -18.22 16.79 3.05
CA ILE A 43 -18.78 15.53 3.54
C ILE A 43 -20.29 15.70 3.63
N ILE A 44 -21.03 14.90 2.86
CA ILE A 44 -22.51 14.87 2.86
C ILE A 44 -23.05 13.66 3.64
N TYR A 45 -22.19 12.67 3.91
CA TYR A 45 -22.45 11.56 4.83
C TYR A 45 -21.12 11.02 5.39
N ALA A 46 -21.09 10.62 6.67
CA ALA A 46 -20.01 9.85 7.27
C ALA A 46 -20.58 8.98 8.40
N ASN A 47 -20.02 7.78 8.59
CA ASN A 47 -20.37 6.93 9.73
C ASN A 47 -19.49 7.20 10.95
N GLY A 48 -19.84 6.59 12.10
CA GLY A 48 -19.10 6.77 13.35
C GLY A 48 -17.62 6.41 13.25
N ALA A 49 -17.29 5.29 12.58
CA ALA A 49 -15.91 4.84 12.41
C ALA A 49 -15.04 5.83 11.60
N PHE A 50 -15.63 6.52 10.61
CA PHE A 50 -14.94 7.59 9.87
C PHE A 50 -14.64 8.79 10.74
N ILE A 51 -15.62 9.21 11.55
CA ILE A 51 -15.45 10.33 12.48
C ILE A 51 -14.36 10.02 13.51
N GLU A 52 -14.39 8.81 14.09
CA GLU A 52 -13.38 8.36 15.07
C GLU A 52 -11.97 8.27 14.48
N LEU A 53 -11.84 7.79 13.23
CA LEU A 53 -10.54 7.71 12.56
C LEU A 53 -9.91 9.10 12.45
N PHE A 54 -10.63 10.07 11.90
CA PHE A 54 -10.10 11.42 11.64
C PHE A 54 -10.24 12.40 12.81
N SER A 55 -10.80 11.97 13.95
CA SER A 55 -10.80 12.74 15.20
C SER A 55 -9.50 12.62 15.99
N LYS A 56 -8.56 11.76 15.58
CA LYS A 56 -7.23 11.66 16.20
C LYS A 56 -6.54 13.03 16.16
N GLU A 57 -6.11 13.50 17.33
CA GLU A 57 -5.38 14.77 17.46
C GLU A 57 -4.02 14.68 16.76
N ASP A 58 -3.59 15.80 16.17
CA ASP A 58 -2.29 15.88 15.52
C ASP A 58 -1.17 15.78 16.58
N GLN A 59 -0.17 14.94 16.31
CA GLN A 59 1.01 14.78 17.16
C GLN A 59 2.27 15.10 16.33
N PRO A 60 2.56 16.38 16.06
CA PRO A 60 3.57 16.78 15.09
C PRO A 60 5.00 16.34 15.45
N LEU A 61 5.25 16.02 16.72
CA LEU A 61 6.55 15.53 17.19
C LEU A 61 6.74 14.01 17.00
N SER A 62 5.68 13.26 16.67
CA SER A 62 5.72 11.79 16.52
C SER A 62 6.08 11.34 15.09
N GLY A 63 6.26 12.29 14.15
CA GLY A 63 6.65 12.05 12.76
C GLY A 63 5.62 12.55 11.74
N ASP A 64 6.00 12.52 10.47
CA ASP A 64 5.26 13.19 9.37
C ASP A 64 3.85 12.64 9.12
N SER A 65 3.56 11.39 9.52
CA SER A 65 2.23 10.77 9.35
C SER A 65 1.25 11.08 10.49
N TYR A 66 1.69 11.76 11.55
CA TYR A 66 0.89 12.10 12.72
C TYR A 66 0.24 13.49 12.62
N ASN A 67 0.21 14.06 11.41
CA ASN A 67 -0.53 15.28 11.08
C ASN A 67 -1.53 15.02 9.94
N ARG A 68 -2.67 15.71 9.98
CA ARG A 68 -3.72 15.58 8.96
C ARG A 68 -3.41 16.29 7.64
N TYR A 69 -2.59 17.34 7.65
CA TYR A 69 -2.40 18.19 6.46
C TYR A 69 -1.86 17.42 5.24
N GLY A 70 -0.83 16.60 5.42
CA GLY A 70 -0.23 15.84 4.32
C GLY A 70 -1.22 14.83 3.72
N VAL A 71 -1.93 14.09 4.57
CA VAL A 71 -2.91 13.10 4.15
C VAL A 71 -4.15 13.76 3.52
N GLU A 72 -4.62 14.89 4.03
CA GLU A 72 -5.76 15.61 3.47
C GLU A 72 -5.51 16.09 2.04
N VAL A 73 -4.31 16.65 1.77
CA VAL A 73 -3.91 17.05 0.41
C VAL A 73 -3.85 15.84 -0.51
N PHE A 74 -3.20 14.77 -0.07
CA PHE A 74 -3.09 13.53 -0.85
C PHE A 74 -4.46 12.94 -1.20
N LEU A 75 -5.33 12.75 -0.21
CA LEU A 75 -6.67 12.20 -0.44
C LEU A 75 -7.55 13.14 -1.28
N SER A 76 -7.40 14.45 -1.14
CA SER A 76 -8.11 15.42 -2.01
C SER A 76 -7.66 15.35 -3.46
N SER A 77 -6.37 15.09 -3.71
CA SER A 77 -5.85 14.86 -5.07
C SER A 77 -6.39 13.57 -5.67
N LEU A 78 -6.46 12.49 -4.90
CA LEU A 78 -7.09 11.24 -5.33
C LEU A 78 -8.57 11.43 -5.63
N GLU A 79 -9.29 12.17 -4.79
CA GLU A 79 -10.71 12.46 -5.04
C GLU A 79 -10.92 13.19 -6.38
N LEU A 80 -10.07 14.16 -6.69
CA LEU A 80 -10.13 14.88 -7.98
C LEU A 80 -9.84 13.94 -9.16
N GLU A 81 -8.85 13.05 -9.04
CA GLU A 81 -8.58 12.01 -10.05
C GLU A 81 -9.82 11.12 -10.24
N CYS A 82 -10.42 10.65 -9.15
CA CYS A 82 -11.63 9.82 -9.19
C CYS A 82 -12.80 10.53 -9.87
N GLN A 83 -13.01 11.82 -9.58
CA GLN A 83 -14.03 12.64 -10.23
C GLN A 83 -13.79 12.75 -11.76
N SER A 84 -12.53 12.93 -12.17
CA SER A 84 -12.15 13.08 -13.59
C SER A 84 -12.29 11.81 -14.43
N LEU A 85 -12.21 10.62 -13.81
CA LEU A 85 -12.30 9.33 -14.50
C LEU A 85 -13.74 8.96 -14.91
N GLY A 86 -14.76 9.68 -14.42
CA GLY A 86 -16.16 9.52 -14.80
C GLY A 86 -16.93 8.45 -14.01
N HIS A 87 -18.22 8.31 -14.32
CA HIS A 87 -19.17 7.46 -13.60
C HIS A 87 -18.69 6.00 -13.49
N GLY A 88 -18.77 5.44 -12.28
CA GLY A 88 -18.40 4.06 -11.98
C GLY A 88 -16.89 3.80 -11.90
N ALA A 89 -16.05 4.82 -12.15
CA ALA A 89 -14.62 4.70 -11.92
C ALA A 89 -14.34 4.46 -10.44
N ALA A 90 -13.48 3.49 -10.15
CA ALA A 90 -13.05 3.20 -8.79
C ALA A 90 -11.62 2.70 -8.77
N PHE A 91 -10.89 3.04 -7.70
CA PHE A 91 -9.54 2.54 -7.47
C PHE A 91 -9.22 2.46 -5.98
N CYS A 92 -8.18 1.70 -5.66
CA CYS A 92 -7.62 1.62 -4.31
C CYS A 92 -6.21 2.23 -4.26
N ARG A 93 -5.90 2.94 -3.17
CA ARG A 93 -4.56 3.48 -2.86
C ARG A 93 -4.25 3.29 -1.38
N CYS A 94 -2.97 3.32 -1.04
CA CYS A 94 -2.53 3.28 0.36
C CYS A 94 -2.15 4.68 0.84
N PHE A 95 -2.31 4.94 2.14
CA PHE A 95 -1.83 6.15 2.81
C PHE A 95 -1.44 5.82 4.26
N ASN A 96 -0.55 6.64 4.83
CA ASN A 96 -0.13 6.50 6.23
C ASN A 96 -0.85 7.54 7.07
N PHE A 97 -1.33 7.15 8.25
CA PHE A 97 -1.95 8.06 9.21
C PHE A 97 -1.75 7.56 10.63
N HIS A 98 -1.17 8.38 11.50
CA HIS A 98 -0.79 8.04 12.88
C HIS A 98 -0.02 6.72 13.00
N GLY A 99 1.02 6.56 12.18
CA GLY A 99 1.91 5.39 12.22
C GLY A 99 1.36 4.12 11.56
N GLU A 100 0.08 4.08 11.20
CA GLU A 100 -0.57 2.93 10.57
C GLU A 100 -0.70 3.13 9.06
N ILE A 101 -0.69 2.01 8.32
CA ILE A 101 -0.93 2.00 6.87
C ILE A 101 -2.40 1.67 6.64
N TYR A 102 -3.09 2.51 5.89
CA TYR A 102 -4.46 2.31 5.47
C TYR A 102 -4.56 2.13 3.96
N GLN A 103 -5.60 1.44 3.52
CA GLN A 103 -6.06 1.48 2.15
C GLN A 103 -7.35 2.29 2.08
N ILE A 104 -7.49 3.07 1.01
CA ILE A 104 -8.73 3.74 0.67
C ILE A 104 -9.18 3.28 -0.71
N ARG A 105 -10.44 2.89 -0.82
CA ARG A 105 -11.18 2.76 -2.08
C ARG A 105 -11.99 4.02 -2.30
N MET A 106 -11.79 4.67 -3.45
CA MET A 106 -12.64 5.76 -3.92
C MET A 106 -13.45 5.29 -5.12
N GLU A 107 -14.73 5.64 -5.16
CA GLU A 107 -15.64 5.36 -6.28
C GLU A 107 -16.40 6.62 -6.67
N ASN A 108 -16.45 6.89 -7.98
CA ASN A 108 -17.20 7.97 -8.58
C ASN A 108 -18.63 7.52 -8.88
N ILE A 109 -19.59 8.24 -8.31
CA ILE A 109 -21.01 8.09 -8.63
C ILE A 109 -21.49 9.40 -9.22
N SER A 110 -21.70 9.40 -10.54
CA SER A 110 -22.31 10.51 -11.26
C SER A 110 -23.81 10.28 -11.45
N PHE A 111 -24.60 11.33 -11.38
CA PHE A 111 -26.05 11.32 -11.56
C PHE A 111 -26.46 12.05 -12.85
N ASP A 112 -27.71 11.87 -13.29
CA ASP A 112 -28.24 12.43 -14.55
C ASP A 112 -28.15 13.97 -14.64
N ASN A 113 -28.13 14.66 -13.50
CA ASN A 113 -27.98 16.12 -13.39
C ASN A 113 -26.50 16.58 -13.40
N ASN A 114 -25.56 15.72 -13.77
CA ASN A 114 -24.10 15.95 -13.69
C ASN A 114 -23.57 16.19 -12.27
N GLU A 115 -24.37 15.88 -11.24
CA GLU A 115 -23.89 15.87 -9.86
C GLU A 115 -22.95 14.66 -9.67
N ILE A 116 -21.81 14.90 -9.03
CA ILE A 116 -20.82 13.86 -8.75
C ILE A 116 -20.60 13.80 -7.25
N ILE A 117 -20.67 12.58 -6.73
CA ILE A 117 -20.23 12.25 -5.39
C ILE A 117 -19.12 11.21 -5.45
N VAL A 118 -18.28 11.19 -4.42
CA VAL A 118 -17.24 10.18 -4.27
C VAL A 118 -17.48 9.44 -2.95
N LEU A 119 -17.63 8.12 -3.07
CA LEU A 119 -17.69 7.22 -1.92
C LEU A 119 -16.27 6.88 -1.49
N TRP A 120 -15.95 7.10 -0.22
CA TRP A 120 -14.69 6.70 0.40
C TRP A 120 -14.93 5.52 1.33
N GLN A 121 -14.16 4.46 1.16
CA GLN A 121 -14.14 3.31 2.07
C GLN A 121 -12.70 3.06 2.49
N ILE A 122 -12.45 3.05 3.79
CA ILE A 122 -11.11 2.89 4.34
C ILE A 122 -11.03 1.56 5.08
N ASN A 123 -9.90 0.89 4.99
CA ASN A 123 -9.56 -0.24 5.84
C ASN A 123 -8.11 -0.10 6.27
N LEU A 124 -7.77 -0.65 7.43
CA LEU A 124 -6.37 -0.93 7.74
C LEU A 124 -5.80 -1.78 6.60
N PHE A 125 -4.61 -1.41 6.11
CA PHE A 125 -3.92 -2.25 5.14
C PHE A 125 -3.78 -3.61 5.80
N PRO A 126 -4.31 -4.69 5.20
CA PRO A 126 -4.22 -5.99 5.85
C PRO A 126 -2.75 -6.28 6.08
N ASP A 127 -2.40 -6.63 7.32
CA ASP A 127 -1.21 -7.42 7.62
C ASP A 127 -1.40 -8.76 6.91
N HIS A 128 -1.28 -8.75 5.59
CA HIS A 128 -1.49 -9.94 4.80
C HIS A 128 -0.32 -10.84 5.18
N PRO A 129 -0.56 -12.06 5.67
CA PRO A 129 0.49 -13.03 5.96
C PRO A 129 1.11 -13.58 4.67
N PHE A 130 1.23 -12.77 3.61
CA PHE A 130 2.21 -13.03 2.54
C PHE A 130 3.65 -13.03 3.11
N PHE A 131 3.84 -12.42 4.29
CA PHE A 131 5.12 -12.34 5.01
C PHE A 131 5.08 -12.81 6.47
N SER A 132 3.95 -13.30 7.00
CA SER A 132 4.01 -13.97 8.30
C SER A 132 4.79 -15.26 8.09
N PRO A 133 5.98 -15.46 8.70
CA PRO A 133 6.55 -16.78 8.74
C PRO A 133 5.51 -17.64 9.44
N ASP A 134 5.09 -18.72 8.80
CA ASP A 134 4.46 -19.81 9.52
C ASP A 134 5.34 -20.05 10.75
N THR A 135 4.82 -19.75 11.95
CA THR A 135 5.47 -20.07 13.22
C THR A 135 5.62 -21.59 13.41
N LYS A 136 5.13 -22.37 12.43
CA LYS A 136 5.47 -23.76 12.18
C LYS A 136 6.54 -23.90 11.09
N THR A 137 7.60 -23.10 11.15
CA THR A 137 8.81 -23.43 10.40
C THR A 137 9.39 -24.66 11.10
N LYS A 138 9.02 -25.85 10.59
CA LYS A 138 9.77 -27.07 10.86
C LYS A 138 11.23 -26.71 10.69
N ASN A 139 12.07 -27.08 11.67
CA ASN A 139 13.52 -27.01 11.60
C ASN A 139 14.01 -27.71 10.33
N LEU A 140 13.98 -27.00 9.20
CA LEU A 140 14.50 -27.46 7.93
C LEU A 140 15.92 -26.92 7.88
N SER A 141 16.82 -27.74 8.43
CA SER A 141 18.28 -27.63 8.38
C SER A 141 18.80 -26.48 7.50
N LEU A 142 19.21 -25.40 8.18
CA LEU A 142 19.95 -24.27 7.65
C LEU A 142 21.37 -24.71 7.24
N SER A 143 21.60 -25.07 5.97
CA SER A 143 22.99 -25.31 5.54
C SER A 143 23.33 -24.83 4.13
N GLY A 144 22.34 -24.51 3.27
CA GLY A 144 22.62 -24.20 1.86
C GLY A 144 22.74 -22.72 1.48
N THR A 145 22.23 -21.78 2.28
CA THR A 145 22.08 -20.36 1.85
C THR A 145 22.58 -19.31 2.82
N GLU A 146 22.82 -19.64 4.10
CA GLU A 146 23.52 -18.69 4.99
C GLU A 146 24.93 -18.39 4.48
N SER A 147 25.55 -19.35 3.79
CA SER A 147 26.82 -19.16 3.08
C SER A 147 26.77 -18.01 2.07
N PHE A 148 25.66 -17.84 1.35
CA PHE A 148 25.58 -16.83 0.29
C PHE A 148 25.57 -15.39 0.82
N TRP A 149 24.86 -15.14 1.92
CA TRP A 149 24.82 -13.82 2.55
C TRP A 149 26.16 -13.47 3.19
N ASN A 150 26.75 -14.44 3.88
CA ASN A 150 28.00 -14.29 4.63
C ASN A 150 29.21 -14.05 3.71
N GLU A 151 29.11 -14.41 2.43
CA GLU A 151 30.13 -14.12 1.42
C GLU A 151 30.12 -12.66 0.91
N LEU A 152 29.06 -11.90 1.17
CA LEU A 152 28.95 -10.52 0.69
C LEU A 152 29.62 -9.55 1.67
N SER A 153 30.36 -8.58 1.14
CA SER A 153 30.87 -7.49 1.98
C SER A 153 29.70 -6.69 2.58
N PRO A 154 29.83 -6.11 3.79
CA PRO A 154 28.73 -5.41 4.45
C PRO A 154 28.06 -4.34 3.56
N GLY A 155 28.86 -3.55 2.84
CA GLY A 155 28.34 -2.55 1.91
C GLY A 155 27.65 -3.11 0.66
N THR A 156 27.98 -4.35 0.25
CA THR A 156 27.27 -5.05 -0.83
C THR A 156 25.99 -5.68 -0.30
N LEU A 157 26.05 -6.29 0.88
CA LEU A 157 24.91 -6.90 1.55
C LEU A 157 23.80 -5.88 1.84
N LEU A 158 24.15 -4.67 2.29
CA LEU A 158 23.18 -3.60 2.52
C LEU A 158 22.50 -3.15 1.21
N VAL A 159 23.28 -2.85 0.17
CA VAL A 159 22.76 -2.48 -1.16
C VAL A 159 21.88 -3.60 -1.73
N PHE A 160 22.31 -4.85 -1.54
CA PHE A 160 21.57 -6.03 -1.95
C PHE A 160 20.26 -6.22 -1.20
N SER A 161 20.23 -5.90 0.10
CA SER A 161 19.02 -5.99 0.93
C SER A 161 17.96 -5.03 0.40
N PHE A 162 18.30 -3.75 0.20
CA PHE A 162 17.40 -2.78 -0.41
C PHE A 162 16.95 -3.19 -1.82
N TYR A 163 17.89 -3.67 -2.64
CA TYR A 163 17.59 -4.10 -4.01
C TYR A 163 16.62 -5.30 -4.04
N THR A 164 16.77 -6.26 -3.13
CA THR A 164 15.92 -7.44 -3.04
C THR A 164 14.49 -7.10 -2.59
N LEU A 165 14.33 -6.05 -1.78
CA LEU A 165 13.02 -5.48 -1.44
C LEU A 165 12.38 -4.67 -2.58
N GLY A 166 13.09 -4.45 -3.69
CA GLY A 166 12.58 -3.77 -4.88
C GLY A 166 12.86 -2.27 -4.92
N VAL A 167 13.75 -1.76 -4.06
CA VAL A 167 14.14 -0.35 -4.09
C VAL A 167 15.02 -0.09 -5.32
N SER A 168 14.74 1.01 -6.02
CA SER A 168 15.47 1.38 -7.24
C SER A 168 16.92 1.76 -6.92
N HIS A 169 17.85 1.56 -7.87
CA HIS A 169 19.25 1.97 -7.68
C HIS A 169 19.40 3.47 -7.43
N ALA A 170 18.51 4.31 -7.98
CA ALA A 170 18.48 5.74 -7.70
C ALA A 170 18.16 6.04 -6.24
N ASN A 171 17.14 5.37 -5.67
CA ASN A 171 16.75 5.55 -4.28
C ASN A 171 17.82 4.98 -3.33
N ILE A 172 18.38 3.81 -3.64
CA ILE A 172 19.49 3.22 -2.86
C ILE A 172 20.71 4.15 -2.85
N ALA A 173 21.05 4.71 -4.00
CA ALA A 173 22.18 5.63 -4.12
C ALA A 173 22.00 6.88 -3.26
N LYS A 174 20.81 7.48 -3.33
CA LYS A 174 20.43 8.62 -2.49
C LYS A 174 20.51 8.28 -1.00
N GLU A 175 19.96 7.13 -0.62
CA GLU A 175 19.87 6.72 0.79
C GLU A 175 21.22 6.42 1.42
N LEU A 176 22.10 5.74 0.67
CA LEU A 176 23.40 5.30 1.17
C LEU A 176 24.53 6.31 0.89
N GLY A 177 24.23 7.46 0.27
CA GLY A 177 25.25 8.44 -0.11
C GLY A 177 26.27 7.92 -1.13
N ILE A 178 25.88 7.00 -2.01
CA ILE A 178 26.73 6.41 -3.05
C ILE A 178 26.25 6.82 -4.45
N THR A 179 27.05 6.55 -5.48
CA THR A 179 26.60 6.76 -6.87
C THR A 179 25.65 5.64 -7.33
N ILE A 180 24.75 5.95 -8.26
CA ILE A 180 23.87 4.94 -8.90
C ILE A 180 24.69 3.80 -9.50
N ARG A 181 25.79 4.14 -10.18
CA ARG A 181 26.72 3.18 -10.76
C ARG A 181 27.36 2.27 -9.72
N ALA A 182 27.74 2.79 -8.56
CA ALA A 182 28.26 1.98 -7.46
C ALA A 182 27.21 0.99 -6.92
N SER A 183 25.94 1.38 -6.85
CA SER A 183 24.83 0.48 -6.49
C SER A 183 24.68 -0.65 -7.53
N GLU A 184 24.65 -0.31 -8.82
CA GLU A 184 24.57 -1.31 -9.90
C GLU A 184 25.75 -2.28 -9.91
N ASP A 185 26.97 -1.77 -9.77
CA ASP A 185 28.20 -2.57 -9.84
C ASP A 185 28.32 -3.54 -8.66
N ARG A 186 27.79 -3.18 -7.49
CA ARG A 186 27.65 -4.10 -6.34
C ARG A 186 26.65 -5.22 -6.60
N ILE A 187 25.57 -4.98 -7.34
CA ILE A 187 24.49 -5.96 -7.59
C ILE A 187 24.77 -6.88 -8.78
N LYS A 188 25.43 -6.39 -9.84
CA LYS A 188 25.79 -7.18 -11.03
C LYS A 188 26.42 -8.55 -10.71
N PRO A 189 27.47 -8.66 -9.88
CA PRO A 189 28.07 -9.97 -9.56
C PRO A 189 27.11 -10.87 -8.77
N VAL A 190 26.29 -10.29 -7.89
CA VAL A 190 25.31 -11.04 -7.08
C VAL A 190 24.23 -11.65 -7.96
N LYS A 191 23.69 -10.88 -8.92
CA LYS A 191 22.74 -11.39 -9.93
C LYS A 191 23.31 -12.54 -10.74
N ARG A 192 24.59 -12.46 -11.15
CA ARG A 192 25.25 -13.55 -11.88
C ARG A 192 25.36 -14.83 -11.05
N LYS A 193 25.65 -14.71 -9.75
CA LYS A 193 25.65 -15.87 -8.83
C LYS A 193 24.25 -16.46 -8.69
N ILE A 194 23.22 -15.63 -8.51
CA ILE A 194 21.82 -16.07 -8.35
C ILE A 194 21.33 -16.82 -9.59
N LYS A 195 21.67 -16.32 -10.80
CA LYS A 195 21.28 -16.94 -12.07
C LYS A 195 21.81 -18.39 -12.24
N ARG A 196 22.81 -18.82 -11.45
CA ARG A 196 23.29 -20.21 -11.46
C ARG A 196 22.29 -21.18 -10.84
N ASN A 197 21.49 -20.72 -9.88
CA ASN A 197 20.59 -21.55 -9.08
C ASN A 197 19.10 -21.21 -9.30
N TYR A 198 18.82 -20.09 -9.96
CA TYR A 198 17.46 -19.59 -10.20
C TYR A 198 17.31 -19.10 -11.63
N GLU A 199 16.16 -19.41 -12.24
CA GLU A 199 15.81 -19.01 -13.61
C GLU A 199 15.80 -17.48 -13.78
N SER A 200 15.27 -16.77 -12.78
CA SER A 200 15.23 -15.31 -12.75
C SER A 200 15.52 -14.77 -11.35
N PHE A 201 15.79 -13.47 -11.27
CA PHE A 201 15.93 -12.79 -9.98
C PHE A 201 14.61 -12.78 -9.20
N ASP A 202 13.46 -12.73 -9.89
CA ASP A 202 12.15 -12.78 -9.25
C ASP A 202 11.86 -14.17 -8.66
N SER A 203 12.24 -15.24 -9.36
CA SER A 203 12.17 -16.62 -8.83
C SER A 203 12.99 -16.76 -7.55
N PHE A 204 14.15 -16.09 -7.49
CA PHE A 204 14.96 -16.00 -6.28
C PHE A 204 14.25 -15.21 -5.16
N ARG A 205 13.68 -14.04 -5.46
CA ARG A 205 12.94 -13.23 -4.46
C ARG A 205 11.78 -14.02 -3.87
N ILE A 206 11.00 -14.70 -4.69
CA ILE A 206 9.90 -15.57 -4.26
C ILE A 206 10.41 -16.70 -3.36
N SER A 207 11.54 -17.33 -3.69
CA SER A 207 12.20 -18.34 -2.84
C SER A 207 12.64 -17.76 -1.49
N CYS A 208 13.16 -16.53 -1.45
CA CYS A 208 13.51 -15.86 -0.20
C CYS A 208 12.28 -15.57 0.67
N ILE A 209 11.17 -15.14 0.07
CA ILE A 209 9.92 -14.85 0.78
C ILE A 209 9.31 -16.13 1.33
N SER A 210 9.09 -17.15 0.47
CA SER A 210 8.48 -18.43 0.85
C SER A 210 9.26 -19.20 1.92
N LYS A 211 10.57 -18.97 2.02
CA LYS A 211 11.44 -19.60 3.04
C LYS A 211 11.71 -18.68 4.24
N GLY A 212 11.03 -17.54 4.35
CA GLY A 212 11.20 -16.57 5.45
C GLY A 212 12.55 -15.83 5.48
N LYS A 213 13.43 -16.04 4.49
CA LYS A 213 14.77 -15.43 4.42
C LYS A 213 14.73 -13.94 4.07
N ILE A 214 13.58 -13.44 3.65
CA ILE A 214 13.40 -12.00 3.45
C ILE A 214 13.54 -11.23 4.77
N MET A 215 13.20 -11.85 5.91
CA MET A 215 13.29 -11.23 7.23
C MET A 215 14.73 -10.85 7.60
N SER A 216 15.72 -11.72 7.32
CA SER A 216 17.12 -11.38 7.60
C SER A 216 17.62 -10.18 6.79
N LEU A 217 17.08 -9.94 5.59
CA LEU A 217 17.41 -8.75 4.79
C LEU A 217 16.72 -7.50 5.34
N ILE A 218 15.52 -7.64 5.90
CA ILE A 218 14.81 -6.56 6.57
C ILE A 218 15.55 -6.16 7.85
N ASP A 219 16.05 -7.13 8.63
CA ASP A 219 16.80 -6.88 9.86
C ASP A 219 18.09 -6.09 9.59
N ILE A 220 18.80 -6.39 8.49
CA ILE A 220 19.99 -5.62 8.07
C ILE A 220 19.64 -4.15 7.79
N ILE A 221 18.49 -3.89 7.18
CA ILE A 221 18.04 -2.52 6.89
C ILE A 221 17.58 -1.82 8.17
N ARG A 222 16.89 -2.52 9.05
CA ARG A 222 16.50 -2.02 10.38
C ARG A 222 17.72 -1.61 11.20
N GLU A 223 18.75 -2.45 11.20
CA GLU A 223 20.04 -2.17 11.86
C GLU A 223 20.70 -0.92 11.27
N PHE A 224 20.69 -0.77 9.94
CA PHE A 224 21.19 0.44 9.27
C PHE A 224 20.47 1.72 9.72
N TYR A 225 19.15 1.65 9.95
CA TYR A 225 18.36 2.79 10.46
C TYR A 225 18.35 2.92 11.98
N CYS A 226 19.05 2.05 12.72
CA CYS A 226 18.98 1.96 14.18
C CYS A 226 17.55 1.77 14.72
N VAL A 227 16.66 1.15 13.95
CA VAL A 227 15.28 0.85 14.34
C VAL A 227 15.23 -0.59 14.85
N LYS A 228 14.78 -0.80 16.10
CA LYS A 228 14.59 -2.13 16.69
C LYS A 228 13.28 -2.76 16.24
#